data_AF-A0A1C5Z9G6-F1
#
_entry.id   AF-A0A1C5Z9G6-F1
#
_cell.length_a   1.000
_cell.length_b   1.000
_cell.length_c   1.000
_cell.angle_alpha   90.00
_cell.angle_beta   90.00
_cell.angle_gamma   90.00
#
_symmetry.space_group_name_H-M   'P 1'
#
loop_
_entity.id
_entity.type
_entity.pdbx_description
1 polymer ?
#
loop_
_entity_poly.entity_id
_entity_poly.type
_entity_poly.pdbx_seq_one_letter_code
_entity_poly.pdbx_strand_id
1 'polypeptide(L)'
;MKKFSVVVCVCVALLSFGIYGKCVREVSAQIPGAEENLAILRDIIRENECQVGMAFLGYTYETAEASDILEYTKMEEVAAAYPFLQEGTVVDAGGYEIYAIVPGCDCKISVYPTQITEDGEYLDDLNAPYYIGQEDEIIILRCNMSEIHSNVMVSVQKQNMSVQYHPMVSLKDGHLATEAYCYDFSIYHDWEEYHPEDDSSLDINIAREVLSQTDEVRYYLGLGMSLWYTGTEEYIEGRNCPVFVLGTDHEDHFTKENYYAVGDNVVYYYDATGDAWLLLGAG
;
A
#
# COMPACT_ATOMS: atom_id res chain seq x y z
N MET A 1 24.98 9.60 -75.73
CA MET A 1 26.01 10.62 -75.38
C MET A 1 25.94 10.89 -73.89
N LYS A 2 27.06 10.69 -73.18
CA LYS A 2 27.50 11.20 -71.85
C LYS A 2 26.54 11.02 -70.65
N LYS A 3 26.95 10.58 -69.46
CA LYS A 3 28.25 10.15 -68.91
C LYS A 3 28.00 9.44 -67.57
N PHE A 4 28.86 8.47 -67.28
CA PHE A 4 29.00 7.68 -66.06
C PHE A 4 29.50 8.50 -64.84
N SER A 5 29.22 7.98 -63.64
CA SER A 5 30.13 7.93 -62.47
C SER A 5 29.58 6.81 -61.54
N VAL A 6 30.15 5.61 -61.39
CA VAL A 6 31.43 5.17 -60.77
C VAL A 6 31.57 5.81 -59.38
N VAL A 7 31.58 5.07 -58.25
CA VAL A 7 32.68 4.28 -57.65
C VAL A 7 32.07 3.60 -56.41
N VAL A 8 32.04 2.26 -56.24
CA VAL A 8 33.11 1.24 -56.06
C VAL A 8 33.82 1.36 -54.70
N CYS A 9 33.54 0.45 -53.77
CA CYS A 9 34.47 -0.59 -53.26
C CYS A 9 33.90 -1.18 -51.95
N VAL A 10 33.43 -2.45 -51.96
CA VAL A 10 34.21 -3.67 -51.67
C VAL A 10 34.58 -3.74 -50.19
N CYS A 11 33.75 -4.35 -49.35
CA CYS A 11 33.69 -5.81 -49.07
C CYS A 11 35.02 -6.40 -48.59
N VAL A 12 35.07 -6.85 -47.34
CA VAL A 12 35.56 -8.20 -47.03
C VAL A 12 34.67 -8.80 -45.96
N ALA A 13 33.90 -9.81 -46.37
CA ALA A 13 33.27 -10.77 -45.51
C ALA A 13 34.28 -11.88 -45.18
N LEU A 14 34.26 -12.39 -43.95
CA LEU A 14 34.53 -13.80 -43.70
C LEU A 14 33.53 -14.33 -42.67
N LEU A 15 32.71 -15.25 -43.17
CA LEU A 15 31.72 -16.05 -42.45
C LEU A 15 32.42 -17.12 -41.61
N SER A 16 31.83 -17.45 -40.45
CA SER A 16 31.82 -18.83 -39.93
C SER A 16 30.54 -19.03 -39.13
N PHE A 17 29.74 -19.99 -39.57
CA PHE A 17 28.49 -20.41 -38.92
C PHE A 17 28.77 -21.10 -37.59
N GLY A 18 28.02 -20.72 -36.56
CA GLY A 18 27.79 -21.50 -35.34
C GLY A 18 26.34 -21.30 -34.93
N ILE A 19 25.49 -22.27 -35.24
CA ILE A 19 24.08 -22.30 -34.83
C ILE A 19 24.09 -22.68 -33.35
N TYR A 20 23.54 -21.85 -32.44
CA TYR A 20 22.72 -22.26 -31.28
C TYR A 20 22.37 -21.02 -30.44
N GLY A 21 21.10 -20.91 -30.04
CA GLY A 21 20.65 -19.99 -29.00
C GLY A 21 20.39 -18.56 -29.47
N LYS A 22 19.17 -18.33 -29.98
CA LYS A 22 18.57 -17.00 -30.09
C LYS A 22 18.40 -16.45 -28.66
N CYS A 23 19.44 -15.84 -28.08
CA CYS A 23 19.27 -14.98 -26.92
C CYS A 23 18.64 -13.69 -27.45
N VAL A 24 17.31 -13.71 -27.54
CA VAL A 24 16.54 -12.47 -27.54
C VAL A 24 16.88 -11.84 -26.20
N ARG A 25 17.84 -10.92 -26.21
CA ARG A 25 18.01 -9.97 -25.12
C ARG A 25 16.74 -9.15 -25.17
N GLU A 26 15.80 -9.44 -24.27
CA GLU A 26 14.70 -8.53 -23.99
C GLU A 26 15.35 -7.19 -23.70
N VAL A 27 15.22 -6.28 -24.66
CA VAL A 27 15.46 -4.87 -24.41
C VAL A 27 14.21 -4.45 -23.65
N SER A 28 14.26 -4.65 -22.33
CA SER A 28 13.36 -3.96 -21.41
C SER A 28 13.49 -2.47 -21.77
N ALA A 29 12.37 -1.85 -22.12
CA ALA A 29 12.34 -0.41 -22.27
C ALA A 29 12.55 0.17 -20.87
N GLN A 30 13.75 0.68 -20.60
CA GLN A 30 14.04 1.36 -19.33
C GLN A 30 12.98 2.43 -19.10
N ILE A 31 12.36 2.41 -17.92
CA ILE A 31 11.36 3.41 -17.54
C ILE A 31 12.08 4.77 -17.47
N PRO A 32 11.64 5.79 -18.24
CA PRO A 32 12.29 7.09 -18.25
C PRO A 32 12.37 7.68 -16.84
N GLY A 33 13.58 8.08 -16.39
CA GLY A 33 13.80 8.68 -15.08
C GLY A 33 13.98 7.70 -13.91
N ALA A 34 13.88 6.37 -14.14
CA ALA A 34 14.06 5.37 -13.08
C ALA A 34 15.47 5.39 -12.45
N GLU A 35 16.52 5.50 -13.27
CA GLU A 35 17.91 5.54 -12.80
C GLU A 35 18.21 6.81 -11.98
N GLU A 36 17.65 7.95 -12.38
CA GLU A 36 17.78 9.22 -11.65
C GLU A 36 17.03 9.17 -10.30
N ASN A 37 15.81 8.64 -10.27
CA ASN A 37 15.05 8.47 -9.03
C ASN A 37 15.74 7.51 -8.06
N LEU A 38 16.31 6.40 -8.57
CA LEU A 38 17.09 5.47 -7.74
C LEU A 38 18.34 6.15 -7.14
N ALA A 39 19.03 6.96 -7.94
CA ALA A 39 20.19 7.71 -7.46
C ALA A 39 19.81 8.71 -6.35
N ILE A 40 18.69 9.44 -6.52
CA ILE A 40 18.16 10.36 -5.50
C ILE A 40 17.84 9.62 -4.21
N LEU A 41 17.11 8.50 -4.27
CA LEU A 41 16.78 7.72 -3.07
C LEU A 41 18.05 7.20 -2.37
N ARG A 42 19.04 6.73 -3.12
CA ARG A 42 20.33 6.28 -2.56
C ARG A 42 21.11 7.41 -1.90
N ASP A 43 21.05 8.62 -2.44
CA ASP A 43 21.62 9.81 -1.81
C ASP A 43 20.91 10.14 -0.49
N ILE A 44 19.57 10.07 -0.45
CA ILE A 44 18.77 10.27 0.78
C ILE A 44 19.11 9.22 1.84
N ILE A 45 19.19 7.93 1.46
CA ILE A 45 19.61 6.83 2.35
C ILE A 45 20.97 7.15 2.96
N ARG A 46 21.94 7.58 2.14
CA ARG A 46 23.28 7.95 2.61
C ARG A 46 23.26 9.16 3.55
N GLU A 47 22.49 10.19 3.22
CA GLU A 47 22.40 11.43 4.00
C GLU A 47 21.74 11.21 5.37
N ASN A 48 20.83 10.24 5.47
CA ASN A 48 20.24 9.79 6.74
C ASN A 48 21.11 8.76 7.48
N GLU A 49 22.38 8.60 7.07
CA GLU A 49 23.33 7.63 7.66
C GLU A 49 22.83 6.18 7.65
N CYS A 50 21.96 5.83 6.69
CA CYS A 50 21.38 4.51 6.54
C CYS A 50 22.14 3.67 5.50
N GLN A 51 22.01 2.34 5.59
CA GLN A 51 22.58 1.40 4.62
C GLN A 51 21.56 0.91 3.59
N VAL A 52 20.27 1.10 3.88
CA VAL A 52 19.16 0.56 3.10
C VAL A 52 17.96 1.48 3.26
N GLY A 53 17.12 1.53 2.23
CA GLY A 53 15.76 2.03 2.33
C GLY A 53 14.79 0.86 2.38
N MET A 54 13.73 0.98 3.18
CA MET A 54 12.61 0.06 3.19
C MET A 54 11.30 0.83 3.04
N ALA A 55 10.37 0.28 2.27
CA ALA A 55 9.01 0.78 2.17
C ALA A 55 8.00 -0.35 2.31
N PHE A 56 6.96 -0.14 3.12
CA PHE A 56 5.77 -0.97 3.11
C PHE A 56 4.91 -0.58 1.89
N LEU A 57 4.51 -1.57 1.09
CA LEU A 57 3.70 -1.36 -0.11
C LEU A 57 2.24 -1.79 0.07
N GLY A 58 1.96 -2.66 1.02
CA GLY A 58 0.59 -3.11 1.31
C GLY A 58 0.49 -4.60 1.66
N TYR A 59 -0.76 -5.07 1.70
CA TYR A 59 -1.11 -6.44 2.04
C TYR A 59 -1.60 -7.21 0.82
N THR A 60 -1.18 -8.48 0.70
CA THR A 60 -1.60 -9.45 -0.30
C THR A 60 -2.30 -10.66 0.34
N TYR A 61 -2.58 -11.71 -0.44
CA TYR A 61 -3.21 -12.96 0.02
C TYR A 61 -2.22 -14.14 0.05
N GLU A 62 -2.60 -15.22 0.74
CA GLU A 62 -1.70 -16.36 1.03
C GLU A 62 -1.16 -17.06 -0.23
N THR A 63 -1.91 -17.05 -1.32
CA THR A 63 -1.54 -17.71 -2.58
C THR A 63 -1.11 -16.71 -3.66
N ALA A 64 -0.59 -15.55 -3.27
CA ALA A 64 -0.10 -14.54 -4.21
C ALA A 64 1.07 -15.09 -5.04
N GLU A 65 1.00 -14.91 -6.35
CA GLU A 65 2.08 -15.26 -7.26
C GLU A 65 3.06 -14.09 -7.41
N ALA A 66 4.24 -14.34 -7.97
CA ALA A 66 5.26 -13.30 -8.15
C ALA A 66 4.75 -12.08 -8.97
N SER A 67 3.82 -12.29 -9.91
CA SER A 67 3.18 -11.20 -10.64
C SER A 67 2.31 -10.31 -9.77
N ASP A 68 1.59 -10.91 -8.81
CA ASP A 68 0.68 -10.22 -7.91
C ASP A 68 1.48 -9.37 -6.92
N ILE A 69 2.61 -9.92 -6.44
CA ILE A 69 3.56 -9.21 -5.58
C ILE A 69 4.16 -8.00 -6.33
N LEU A 70 4.57 -8.18 -7.58
CA LEU A 70 5.15 -7.09 -8.37
C LEU A 70 4.11 -6.01 -8.75
N GLU A 71 2.81 -6.31 -8.74
CA GLU A 71 1.75 -5.35 -9.07
C GLU A 71 1.70 -4.15 -8.12
N TYR A 72 2.10 -4.31 -6.86
CA TYR A 72 2.19 -3.22 -5.88
C TYR A 72 3.17 -2.11 -6.31
N THR A 73 4.20 -2.46 -7.09
CA THR A 73 5.16 -1.48 -7.63
C THR A 73 4.59 -0.66 -8.80
N LYS A 74 3.43 -1.08 -9.34
CA LYS A 74 2.76 -0.46 -10.48
C LYS A 74 1.55 0.39 -10.07
N MET A 75 1.22 0.42 -8.78
CA MET A 75 0.20 1.35 -8.26
C MET A 75 0.62 2.77 -8.62
N GLU A 76 -0.34 3.60 -9.03
CA GLU A 76 -0.08 4.91 -9.65
C GLU A 76 0.92 5.77 -8.86
N GLU A 77 0.73 5.86 -7.54
CA GLU A 77 1.57 6.67 -6.67
C GLU A 77 2.98 6.09 -6.49
N VAL A 78 3.09 4.77 -6.28
CA VAL A 78 4.37 4.06 -6.15
C VAL A 78 5.15 4.14 -7.47
N ALA A 79 4.47 3.94 -8.60
CA ALA A 79 5.08 4.02 -9.93
C ALA A 79 5.51 5.44 -10.28
N ALA A 80 4.80 6.46 -9.79
CA ALA A 80 5.15 7.87 -9.99
C ALA A 80 6.34 8.29 -9.11
N ALA A 81 6.36 7.89 -7.83
CA ALA A 81 7.42 8.24 -6.89
C ALA A 81 8.70 7.41 -7.10
N TYR A 82 8.55 6.12 -7.34
CA TYR A 82 9.65 5.15 -7.37
C TYR A 82 9.55 4.22 -8.60
N PRO A 83 9.63 4.77 -9.83
CA PRO A 83 9.47 3.99 -11.07
C PRO A 83 10.44 2.81 -11.21
N PHE A 84 11.61 2.87 -10.56
CA PHE A 84 12.62 1.80 -10.58
C PHE A 84 12.18 0.52 -9.84
N LEU A 85 11.19 0.58 -8.95
CA LEU A 85 10.73 -0.59 -8.20
C LEU A 85 10.09 -1.66 -9.10
N GLN A 86 9.58 -1.28 -10.27
CA GLN A 86 8.98 -2.20 -11.24
C GLN A 86 9.99 -3.21 -11.83
N GLU A 87 11.29 -2.93 -11.71
CA GLU A 87 12.38 -3.83 -12.11
C GLU A 87 12.95 -4.64 -10.93
N GLY A 88 12.35 -4.54 -9.73
CA GLY A 88 12.80 -5.23 -8.53
C GLY A 88 12.63 -6.74 -8.59
N THR A 89 13.57 -7.48 -7.98
CA THR A 89 13.49 -8.94 -7.89
C THR A 89 12.49 -9.34 -6.81
N VAL A 90 11.47 -10.13 -7.18
CA VAL A 90 10.51 -10.65 -6.20
C VAL A 90 11.16 -11.74 -5.35
N VAL A 91 11.06 -11.60 -4.04
CA VAL A 91 11.48 -12.59 -3.04
C VAL A 91 10.25 -12.97 -2.21
N ASP A 92 9.76 -14.19 -2.39
CA ASP A 92 8.60 -14.68 -1.64
C ASP A 92 9.03 -15.57 -0.48
N ALA A 93 8.90 -15.06 0.75
CA ALA A 93 9.11 -15.79 1.99
C ALA A 93 7.79 -16.28 2.63
N GLY A 94 6.66 -16.12 1.93
CA GLY A 94 5.31 -16.39 2.42
C GLY A 94 4.83 -15.33 3.43
N GLY A 95 3.52 -15.13 3.47
CA GLY A 95 2.90 -14.13 4.34
C GLY A 95 1.93 -13.22 3.60
N TYR A 96 1.65 -12.08 4.19
CA TYR A 96 0.66 -11.14 3.67
C TYR A 96 1.25 -9.76 3.40
N GLU A 97 2.43 -9.43 3.90
CA GLU A 97 2.98 -8.08 3.78
C GLU A 97 3.98 -7.98 2.63
N ILE A 98 3.89 -6.88 1.88
CA ILE A 98 4.77 -6.58 0.74
C ILE A 98 5.66 -5.38 1.09
N TYR A 99 6.96 -5.56 0.91
CA TYR A 99 7.97 -4.54 1.16
C TYR A 99 8.85 -4.31 -0.08
N ALA A 100 9.20 -3.07 -0.36
CA ALA A 100 10.32 -2.74 -1.24
C ALA A 100 11.57 -2.52 -0.40
N ILE A 101 12.68 -3.15 -0.76
CA ILE A 101 13.97 -3.00 -0.08
C ILE A 101 15.02 -2.55 -1.10
N VAL A 102 15.55 -1.35 -0.89
CA VAL A 102 16.49 -0.69 -1.79
C VAL A 102 17.84 -0.56 -1.09
N PRO A 103 18.87 -1.30 -1.51
CA PRO A 103 20.19 -1.18 -0.91
C PRO A 103 20.82 0.18 -1.27
N GLY A 104 21.56 0.76 -0.31
CA GLY A 104 22.53 1.80 -0.61
C GLY A 104 23.67 1.24 -1.49
N CYS A 105 24.47 2.13 -2.09
CA CYS A 105 25.53 1.70 -3.01
C CYS A 105 26.53 0.73 -2.36
N ASP A 106 26.95 -0.27 -3.15
CA ASP A 106 27.87 -1.34 -2.78
C ASP A 106 27.35 -2.23 -1.64
N CYS A 107 26.02 -2.31 -1.49
CA CYS A 107 25.38 -3.17 -0.48
C CYS A 107 24.72 -4.37 -1.13
N LYS A 108 24.70 -5.48 -0.38
CA LYS A 108 24.08 -6.73 -0.78
C LYS A 108 23.01 -7.13 0.23
N ILE A 109 21.84 -7.53 -0.25
CA ILE A 109 20.72 -7.98 0.58
C ILE A 109 20.68 -9.51 0.62
N SER A 110 20.44 -10.06 1.81
CA SER A 110 20.12 -11.47 2.03
C SER A 110 18.90 -11.58 2.95
N VAL A 111 18.02 -12.54 2.67
CA VAL A 111 16.79 -12.78 3.43
C VAL A 111 16.85 -14.16 4.04
N TYR A 112 16.62 -14.24 5.35
CA TYR A 112 16.71 -15.47 6.13
C TYR A 112 15.40 -15.76 6.86
N PRO A 113 15.03 -17.03 7.05
CA PRO A 113 13.91 -17.37 7.91
C PRO A 113 14.22 -17.00 9.36
N THR A 114 13.18 -16.56 10.07
CA THR A 114 13.22 -16.41 11.52
C THR A 114 12.00 -17.06 12.17
N GLN A 115 12.16 -17.44 13.44
CA GLN A 115 11.09 -17.94 14.29
C GLN A 115 11.07 -17.16 15.59
N ILE A 116 9.90 -17.12 16.24
CA ILE A 116 9.75 -16.58 17.58
C ILE A 116 9.79 -17.73 18.59
N THR A 117 10.58 -17.56 19.65
CA THR A 117 10.60 -18.47 20.81
C THR A 117 9.36 -18.30 21.67
N GLU A 118 9.11 -19.22 22.61
CA GLU A 118 8.02 -19.07 23.58
C GLU A 118 8.14 -17.79 24.43
N ASP A 119 9.36 -17.29 24.61
CA ASP A 119 9.67 -16.07 25.34
C ASP A 119 9.58 -14.79 24.48
N GLY A 120 9.24 -14.91 23.19
CA GLY A 120 9.08 -13.77 22.30
C GLY A 120 10.38 -13.29 21.63
N GLU A 121 11.46 -14.06 21.68
CA GLU A 121 12.75 -13.71 21.06
C GLU A 121 12.85 -14.24 19.63
N TYR A 122 13.48 -13.48 18.73
CA TYR A 122 13.80 -13.94 17.38
C TYR A 122 14.92 -14.98 17.37
N LEU A 123 14.73 -16.03 16.58
CA LEU A 123 15.70 -17.08 16.29
C LEU A 123 15.92 -17.16 14.78
N ASP A 124 16.95 -16.45 14.32
CA ASP A 124 17.30 -16.34 12.91
C ASP A 124 18.12 -17.56 12.44
N ASP A 125 17.72 -18.21 11.34
CA ASP A 125 18.50 -19.30 10.74
C ASP A 125 19.35 -18.78 9.58
N LEU A 126 20.60 -18.43 9.91
CA LEU A 126 21.58 -17.92 8.96
C LEU A 126 22.15 -18.99 7.99
N ASN A 127 21.78 -20.26 8.16
CA ASN A 127 22.34 -21.36 7.35
C ASN A 127 21.51 -21.67 6.10
N ALA A 128 20.23 -21.27 6.09
CA ALA A 128 19.29 -21.57 5.01
C ALA A 128 18.57 -20.29 4.55
N PRO A 129 19.28 -19.32 3.93
CA PRO A 129 18.65 -18.12 3.43
C PRO A 129 17.57 -18.45 2.40
N TYR A 130 16.43 -17.77 2.50
CA TYR A 130 15.44 -17.76 1.42
C TYR A 130 16.03 -17.13 0.15
N TYR A 131 16.91 -16.13 0.32
CA TYR A 131 17.47 -15.40 -0.80
C TYR A 131 18.82 -14.77 -0.49
N ILE A 132 19.71 -14.75 -1.48
CA ILE A 132 21.01 -14.06 -1.45
C ILE A 132 21.12 -13.24 -2.75
N GLY A 133 21.01 -11.91 -2.65
CA GLY A 133 21.07 -11.00 -3.79
C GLY A 133 22.47 -10.72 -4.31
N GLN A 134 22.52 -9.99 -5.41
CA GLN A 134 23.73 -9.32 -5.91
C GLN A 134 23.93 -7.97 -5.21
N GLU A 135 25.09 -7.35 -5.46
CA GLU A 135 25.33 -5.96 -5.06
C GLU A 135 24.34 -5.04 -5.78
N ASP A 136 23.84 -4.04 -5.06
CA ASP A 136 22.92 -3.01 -5.54
C ASP A 136 21.55 -3.52 -6.06
N GLU A 137 21.23 -4.79 -5.82
CA GLU A 137 19.98 -5.40 -6.25
C GLU A 137 18.81 -4.98 -5.35
N ILE A 138 17.75 -4.46 -5.98
CA ILE A 138 16.49 -4.10 -5.33
C ILE A 138 15.62 -5.34 -5.24
N ILE A 139 14.99 -5.57 -4.08
CA ILE A 139 14.05 -6.68 -3.91
C ILE A 139 12.66 -6.18 -3.52
N ILE A 140 11.64 -6.90 -4.00
CA ILE A 140 10.25 -6.79 -3.56
C ILE A 140 9.96 -8.03 -2.73
N LEU A 141 9.94 -7.86 -1.41
CA LEU A 141 9.84 -8.94 -0.44
C LEU A 141 8.39 -9.14 -0.02
N ARG A 142 7.89 -10.37 -0.17
CA ARG A 142 6.68 -10.81 0.51
C ARG A 142 7.07 -11.57 1.77
N CYS A 143 6.59 -11.12 2.92
CA CYS A 143 6.84 -11.77 4.21
C CYS A 143 5.67 -11.60 5.18
N ASN A 144 5.87 -12.09 6.40
CA ASN A 144 5.03 -11.97 7.59
C ASN A 144 3.67 -12.67 7.48
N MET A 145 3.56 -13.82 8.15
CA MET A 145 2.31 -14.57 8.29
C MET A 145 1.35 -13.94 9.32
N SER A 146 1.85 -13.03 10.14
CA SER A 146 1.14 -12.39 11.23
C SER A 146 1.68 -10.97 11.40
N GLU A 147 0.81 -10.06 11.84
CA GLU A 147 1.14 -8.65 12.06
C GLU A 147 1.99 -8.42 13.33
N ILE A 148 2.14 -9.45 14.17
CA ILE A 148 2.78 -9.31 15.49
C ILE A 148 4.29 -9.58 15.47
N HIS A 149 4.80 -10.29 14.46
CA HIS A 149 6.23 -10.60 14.35
C HIS A 149 6.60 -10.88 12.89
N SER A 150 7.86 -10.61 12.54
CA SER A 150 8.36 -10.99 11.23
C SER A 150 8.61 -12.51 11.14
N ASN A 151 8.46 -13.09 9.96
CA ASN A 151 8.93 -14.46 9.67
C ASN A 151 10.28 -14.46 8.91
N VAL A 152 10.88 -13.28 8.72
CA VAL A 152 12.19 -13.13 8.11
C VAL A 152 13.09 -12.18 8.88
N MET A 153 14.40 -12.41 8.76
CA MET A 153 15.43 -11.43 9.07
C MET A 153 16.08 -10.99 7.76
N VAL A 154 16.18 -9.69 7.53
CA VAL A 154 16.87 -9.12 6.38
C VAL A 154 18.25 -8.65 6.82
N SER A 155 19.28 -9.06 6.10
CA SER A 155 20.66 -8.63 6.30
C SER A 155 21.15 -7.82 5.12
N VAL A 156 21.66 -6.63 5.39
CA VAL A 156 22.26 -5.74 4.40
C VAL A 156 23.74 -5.63 4.68
N GLN A 157 24.55 -6.23 3.81
CA GLN A 157 25.99 -6.27 3.95
C GLN A 157 26.66 -5.19 3.09
N LYS A 158 27.52 -4.39 3.70
CA LYS A 158 28.45 -3.49 3.01
C LYS A 158 29.87 -3.82 3.45
N GLN A 159 30.66 -4.40 2.55
CA GLN A 159 32.01 -4.89 2.88
C GLN A 159 31.99 -5.84 4.11
N ASN A 160 32.62 -5.43 5.22
CA ASN A 160 32.69 -6.20 6.47
C ASN A 160 31.63 -5.79 7.51
N MET A 161 30.76 -4.83 7.18
CA MET A 161 29.68 -4.39 8.05
C MET A 161 28.35 -4.98 7.59
N SER A 162 27.47 -5.30 8.53
CA SER A 162 26.13 -5.80 8.26
C SER A 162 25.15 -5.16 9.23
N VAL A 163 24.00 -4.71 8.69
CA VAL A 163 22.83 -4.32 9.46
C VAL A 163 21.78 -5.40 9.26
N GLN A 164 21.10 -5.77 10.35
CA GLN A 164 20.08 -6.80 10.39
C GLN A 164 18.82 -6.22 11.02
N TYR A 165 17.68 -6.56 10.46
CA TYR A 165 16.37 -6.11 10.94
C TYR A 165 15.27 -7.09 10.55
N HIS A 166 14.11 -6.93 11.18
CA HIS A 166 12.93 -7.74 10.98
C HIS A 166 11.84 -6.84 10.39
N PRO A 167 11.58 -6.88 9.07
CA PRO A 167 10.56 -6.05 8.44
C PRO A 167 9.22 -6.23 9.13
N MET A 168 8.63 -5.14 9.62
CA MET A 168 7.32 -5.15 10.25
C MET A 168 6.70 -3.75 10.24
N VAL A 169 5.37 -3.72 10.14
CA VAL A 169 4.58 -2.51 10.39
C VAL A 169 4.29 -2.42 11.89
N SER A 170 4.52 -1.25 12.47
CA SER A 170 4.20 -0.89 13.84
C SER A 170 2.69 -0.81 14.02
N LEU A 171 2.15 -1.64 14.91
CA LEU A 171 0.74 -1.57 15.32
C LEU A 171 0.38 -0.28 16.10
N LYS A 172 1.36 0.56 16.42
CA LYS A 172 1.15 1.81 17.16
C LYS A 172 0.63 2.92 16.25
N ASP A 173 1.19 3.04 15.06
CA ASP A 173 1.01 4.16 14.15
C ASP A 173 0.80 3.73 12.69
N GLY A 174 0.97 2.44 12.36
CA GLY A 174 0.87 1.94 10.99
C GLY A 174 2.09 2.25 10.13
N HIS A 175 3.15 2.81 10.73
CA HIS A 175 4.42 3.05 10.07
C HIS A 175 5.33 1.83 10.18
N LEU A 176 6.40 1.74 9.40
CA LEU A 176 7.44 0.75 9.60
C LEU A 176 7.97 0.87 11.03
N ALA A 177 8.15 -0.27 11.69
CA ALA A 177 8.86 -0.28 12.96
C ALA A 177 10.25 0.33 12.75
N THR A 178 10.64 1.20 13.69
CA THR A 178 11.91 1.91 13.58
C THR A 178 13.07 0.94 13.71
N GLU A 179 13.83 0.80 12.62
CA GLU A 179 15.02 -0.04 12.55
C GLU A 179 16.27 0.83 12.36
N ALA A 180 17.34 0.51 13.08
CA ALA A 180 18.57 1.29 13.00
C ALA A 180 19.19 1.18 11.60
N TYR A 181 19.64 2.31 11.05
CA TYR A 181 20.29 2.38 9.73
C TYR A 181 19.42 1.94 8.55
N CYS A 182 18.09 1.95 8.74
CA CYS A 182 17.09 1.72 7.70
C CYS A 182 16.29 3.02 7.48
N TYR A 183 16.28 3.52 6.25
CA TYR A 183 15.50 4.70 5.87
C TYR A 183 14.11 4.26 5.44
N ASP A 184 13.09 4.72 6.15
CA ASP A 184 11.71 4.50 5.78
C ASP A 184 11.31 5.45 4.63
N PHE A 185 11.03 4.89 3.46
CA PHE A 185 10.56 5.64 2.30
C PHE A 185 9.13 5.25 1.89
N SER A 186 8.41 4.57 2.79
CA SER A 186 7.00 4.24 2.58
C SER A 186 6.20 5.51 2.33
N ILE A 187 5.21 5.38 1.45
CA ILE A 187 4.25 6.45 1.22
C ILE A 187 3.15 6.25 2.24
N TYR A 188 3.24 7.00 3.34
CA TYR A 188 2.16 7.05 4.30
C TYR A 188 1.14 8.06 3.81
N HIS A 189 -0.09 7.59 3.70
CA HIS A 189 -1.21 8.51 3.80
C HIS A 189 -1.25 8.92 5.26
N ASP A 190 -0.98 10.19 5.54
CA ASP A 190 -1.38 10.76 6.81
C ASP A 190 -2.88 10.48 6.93
N TRP A 191 -3.25 9.58 7.84
CA TRP A 191 -4.62 9.52 8.33
C TRP A 191 -4.95 10.77 9.16
N GLU A 192 -3.97 11.66 9.38
CA GLU A 192 -4.16 13.06 9.78
C GLU A 192 -4.32 14.03 8.60
N GLU A 193 -4.34 13.52 7.36
CA GLU A 193 -4.78 14.22 6.17
C GLU A 193 -5.82 13.38 5.40
N TYR A 194 -6.71 12.73 6.15
CA TYR A 194 -8.10 12.71 5.72
C TYR A 194 -8.54 14.18 5.69
N HIS A 195 -8.50 14.80 4.52
CA HIS A 195 -9.32 15.96 4.21
C HIS A 195 -10.70 15.41 3.84
N PRO A 196 -11.66 15.37 4.77
CA PRO A 196 -13.02 15.02 4.39
C PRO A 196 -13.76 16.23 3.79
N GLU A 197 -13.04 17.01 3.00
CA GLU A 197 -13.50 18.23 2.37
C GLU A 197 -13.73 18.10 0.87
N ASP A 198 -13.69 16.89 0.29
CA ASP A 198 -14.13 16.75 -1.11
C ASP A 198 -15.46 16.01 -1.31
N ASP A 199 -16.13 15.52 -0.25
CA ASP A 199 -17.62 15.44 -0.18
C ASP A 199 -18.16 14.86 1.15
N SER A 200 -17.58 13.77 1.70
CA SER A 200 -18.36 12.93 2.63
C SER A 200 -18.52 13.40 4.10
N SER A 201 -17.56 14.09 4.74
CA SER A 201 -17.83 14.60 6.12
C SER A 201 -18.66 15.87 6.12
N LEU A 202 -18.52 16.71 5.09
CA LEU A 202 -19.40 17.86 4.91
C LEU A 202 -20.82 17.32 4.71
N ASP A 203 -21.01 16.32 3.86
CA ASP A 203 -22.30 15.67 3.64
C ASP A 203 -22.84 14.99 4.90
N ILE A 204 -22.02 14.31 5.70
CA ILE A 204 -22.46 13.70 6.97
C ILE A 204 -22.83 14.78 8.00
N ASN A 205 -22.08 15.89 8.09
CA ASN A 205 -22.38 16.98 9.01
C ASN A 205 -23.63 17.77 8.58
N ILE A 206 -23.78 18.05 7.28
CA ILE A 206 -24.99 18.64 6.70
C ILE A 206 -26.17 17.71 6.91
N ALA A 207 -26.03 16.42 6.61
CA ALA A 207 -27.06 15.41 6.84
C ALA A 207 -27.48 15.35 8.31
N ARG A 208 -26.51 15.38 9.24
CA ARG A 208 -26.77 15.44 10.68
C ARG A 208 -27.49 16.73 11.07
N GLU A 209 -27.10 17.87 10.49
CA GLU A 209 -27.75 19.15 10.73
C GLU A 209 -29.20 19.13 10.23
N VAL A 210 -29.44 18.74 8.98
CA VAL A 210 -30.77 18.55 8.37
C VAL A 210 -31.63 17.64 9.24
N LEU A 211 -31.08 16.51 9.68
CA LEU A 211 -31.78 15.55 10.53
C LEU A 211 -32.11 16.15 11.90
N SER A 212 -31.17 16.87 12.52
CA SER A 212 -31.37 17.52 13.83
C SER A 212 -32.40 18.66 13.80
N GLN A 213 -32.64 19.25 12.62
CA GLN A 213 -33.65 20.29 12.40
C GLN A 213 -35.03 19.71 12.07
N THR A 214 -35.13 18.41 11.77
CA THR A 214 -36.40 17.73 11.48
C THR A 214 -37.25 17.64 12.75
N ASP A 215 -38.53 18.02 12.67
CA ASP A 215 -39.41 18.19 13.85
C ASP A 215 -39.42 16.98 14.80
N GLU A 216 -39.52 15.76 14.25
CA GLU A 216 -39.54 14.53 15.04
C GLU A 216 -38.20 14.25 15.73
N VAL A 217 -37.09 14.33 15.00
CA VAL A 217 -35.76 14.05 15.56
C VAL A 217 -35.39 15.12 16.59
N ARG A 218 -35.66 16.39 16.29
CA ARG A 218 -35.45 17.50 17.22
C ARG A 218 -36.22 17.32 18.53
N TYR A 219 -37.45 16.81 18.45
CA TYR A 219 -38.25 16.50 19.63
C TYR A 219 -37.57 15.45 20.52
N TYR A 220 -37.09 14.35 19.93
CA TYR A 220 -36.42 13.28 20.67
C TYR A 220 -35.04 13.67 21.21
N LEU A 221 -34.26 14.45 20.46
CA LEU A 221 -33.02 15.05 20.95
C LEU A 221 -33.31 15.94 22.18
N GLY A 222 -34.41 16.68 22.18
CA GLY A 222 -34.87 17.47 23.32
C GLY A 222 -35.27 16.65 24.56
N LEU A 223 -35.56 15.36 24.39
CA LEU A 223 -35.81 14.41 25.48
C LEU A 223 -34.53 13.73 26.01
N GLY A 224 -33.37 14.07 25.46
CA GLY A 224 -32.07 13.54 25.89
C GLY A 224 -31.59 12.31 25.09
N MET A 225 -32.23 12.00 23.97
CA MET A 225 -31.72 10.97 23.04
C MET A 225 -30.52 11.49 22.27
N SER A 226 -29.72 10.56 21.74
CA SER A 226 -28.52 10.85 20.96
C SER A 226 -28.64 10.33 19.54
N LEU A 227 -28.04 11.08 18.61
CA LEU A 227 -28.03 10.77 17.17
C LEU A 227 -26.61 10.42 16.73
N TRP A 228 -26.43 9.22 16.19
CA TRP A 228 -25.12 8.66 15.85
C TRP A 228 -25.08 8.28 14.36
N TYR A 229 -23.97 8.56 13.69
CA TYR A 229 -23.73 8.03 12.35
C TYR A 229 -23.38 6.54 12.44
N THR A 230 -23.95 5.69 11.58
CA THR A 230 -23.73 4.24 11.66
C THR A 230 -22.47 3.76 10.97
N GLY A 231 -21.76 4.64 10.25
CA GLY A 231 -20.61 4.26 9.41
C GLY A 231 -21.01 3.72 8.03
N THR A 232 -22.30 3.79 7.68
CA THR A 232 -22.85 3.21 6.45
C THR A 232 -23.66 4.23 5.66
N GLU A 233 -23.72 4.04 4.35
CA GLU A 233 -24.55 4.81 3.42
C GLU A 233 -25.50 3.88 2.66
N GLU A 234 -26.68 4.38 2.30
CA GLU A 234 -27.70 3.66 1.55
C GLU A 234 -28.02 4.38 0.24
N TYR A 235 -28.16 3.62 -0.85
CA TYR A 235 -28.49 4.20 -2.16
C TYR A 235 -30.01 4.25 -2.37
N ILE A 236 -30.61 5.41 -2.09
CA ILE A 236 -32.07 5.60 -2.08
C ILE A 236 -32.45 6.57 -3.20
N GLU A 237 -33.37 6.17 -4.08
CA GLU A 237 -33.88 7.00 -5.19
C GLU A 237 -32.81 7.71 -6.04
N GLY A 238 -31.65 7.06 -6.22
CA GLY A 238 -30.55 7.60 -7.01
C GLY A 238 -29.52 8.43 -6.23
N ARG A 239 -29.54 8.39 -4.89
CA ARG A 239 -28.70 9.21 -4.01
C ARG A 239 -27.98 8.37 -2.98
N ASN A 240 -26.71 8.67 -2.70
CA ASN A 240 -26.04 8.15 -1.51
C ASN A 240 -26.55 8.90 -0.28
N CYS A 241 -27.09 8.15 0.68
CA CYS A 241 -27.69 8.70 1.89
C CYS A 241 -26.94 8.16 3.12
N PRO A 242 -26.14 8.98 3.82
CA PRO A 242 -25.59 8.60 5.10
C PRO A 242 -26.66 8.16 6.09
N VAL A 243 -26.42 7.04 6.77
CA VAL A 243 -27.36 6.43 7.71
C VAL A 243 -27.01 6.82 9.14
N PHE A 244 -28.03 7.24 9.88
CA PHE A 244 -27.98 7.62 11.27
C PHE A 244 -28.90 6.74 12.10
N VAL A 245 -28.52 6.55 13.36
CA VAL A 245 -29.34 5.91 14.38
C VAL A 245 -29.63 6.91 15.48
N LEU A 246 -30.92 7.06 15.79
CA LEU A 246 -31.40 7.77 16.96
C LEU A 246 -31.68 6.75 18.06
N GLY A 247 -31.17 7.01 19.25
CA GLY A 247 -31.28 6.06 20.35
C GLY A 247 -30.97 6.70 21.71
N THR A 248 -31.22 5.93 22.75
CA THR A 248 -30.91 6.35 24.12
C THR A 248 -29.49 5.90 24.47
N ASP A 249 -28.66 6.87 24.86
CA ASP A 249 -27.29 6.60 25.30
C ASP A 249 -27.27 6.35 26.81
N HIS A 250 -26.85 5.14 27.21
CA HIS A 250 -26.62 4.78 28.60
C HIS A 250 -25.11 4.66 28.84
N GLU A 251 -24.67 4.86 30.09
CA GLU A 251 -23.23 4.85 30.45
C GLU A 251 -22.46 3.61 29.94
N ASP A 252 -23.14 2.46 29.83
CA ASP A 252 -22.52 1.19 29.41
C ASP A 252 -22.92 0.72 27.99
N HIS A 253 -23.99 1.27 27.39
CA HIS A 253 -24.48 0.82 26.08
C HIS A 253 -25.45 1.81 25.41
N PHE A 254 -25.49 1.78 24.08
CA PHE A 254 -26.42 2.57 23.28
C PHE A 254 -27.62 1.72 22.83
N THR A 255 -28.84 2.11 23.20
CA THR A 255 -30.09 1.46 22.76
C THR A 255 -30.58 2.11 21.48
N LYS A 256 -30.48 1.38 20.36
CA LYS A 256 -30.91 1.82 19.03
C LYS A 256 -32.44 1.81 18.93
N GLU A 257 -33.06 2.93 18.56
CA GLU A 257 -34.52 3.05 18.48
C GLU A 257 -34.99 3.24 17.04
N ASN A 258 -34.51 4.26 16.33
CA ASN A 258 -34.94 4.59 14.98
C ASN A 258 -33.75 4.82 14.04
N TYR A 259 -33.88 4.40 12.79
CA TYR A 259 -32.87 4.64 11.75
C TYR A 259 -33.38 5.67 10.75
N TYR A 260 -32.48 6.56 10.34
CA TYR A 260 -32.73 7.61 9.37
C TYR A 260 -31.63 7.61 8.32
N ALA A 261 -31.98 7.91 7.07
CA ALA A 261 -31.02 8.15 6.01
C ALA A 261 -31.27 9.54 5.42
N VAL A 262 -30.23 10.28 5.09
CA VAL A 262 -30.38 11.65 4.58
C VAL A 262 -29.62 11.80 3.28
N GLY A 263 -30.30 12.19 2.21
CA GLY A 263 -29.68 12.48 0.91
C GLY A 263 -30.03 13.90 0.48
N ASP A 264 -29.02 14.72 0.21
CA ASP A 264 -29.14 16.17 0.00
C ASP A 264 -29.85 16.88 1.19
N ASN A 265 -31.17 17.06 1.09
CA ASN A 265 -32.05 17.68 2.07
C ASN A 265 -33.31 16.83 2.33
N VAL A 266 -33.28 15.57 1.91
CA VAL A 266 -34.40 14.63 2.01
C VAL A 266 -34.09 13.64 3.11
N VAL A 267 -34.99 13.54 4.09
CA VAL A 267 -34.87 12.60 5.21
C VAL A 267 -35.76 11.40 4.95
N TYR A 268 -35.19 10.21 5.09
CA TYR A 268 -35.88 8.93 5.04
C TYR A 268 -35.85 8.30 6.43
N TYR A 269 -36.92 7.60 6.82
CA TYR A 269 -36.95 6.74 7.99
C TYR A 269 -37.04 5.28 7.55
N TYR A 270 -36.44 4.40 8.34
CA TYR A 270 -36.49 2.97 8.06
C TYR A 270 -37.76 2.35 8.66
N ASP A 271 -38.65 1.80 7.82
CA ASP A 271 -39.77 0.98 8.26
C ASP A 271 -39.34 -0.48 8.34
N ALA A 272 -39.12 -0.97 9.56
CA ALA A 272 -38.76 -2.36 9.83
C ALA A 272 -39.88 -3.35 9.44
N THR A 273 -41.13 -2.91 9.29
CA THR A 273 -42.25 -3.79 8.91
C THR A 273 -42.25 -4.06 7.41
N GLY A 274 -41.96 -3.04 6.62
CA GLY A 274 -41.84 -3.11 5.16
C GLY A 274 -40.43 -3.42 4.66
N ASP A 275 -39.42 -3.42 5.54
CA ASP A 275 -37.99 -3.52 5.21
C ASP A 275 -37.59 -2.52 4.12
N ALA A 276 -37.97 -1.25 4.33
CA ALA A 276 -37.83 -0.20 3.33
C ALA A 276 -37.57 1.17 3.95
N TRP A 277 -36.83 1.99 3.21
CA TRP A 277 -36.67 3.42 3.50
C TRP A 277 -37.87 4.21 2.95
N LEU A 278 -38.55 4.94 3.83
CA LEU A 278 -39.73 5.74 3.51
C LEU A 278 -39.44 7.22 3.75
N LEU A 279 -39.99 8.08 2.89
CA LEU A 279 -39.81 9.53 2.99
C LEU A 279 -40.43 10.07 4.30
N LEU A 280 -39.62 10.70 5.13
CA LEU A 280 -40.07 11.33 6.37
C LEU A 280 -40.72 12.68 6.05
N GLY A 281 -41.98 12.87 6.49
CA GLY A 281 -42.79 14.04 6.16
C GLY A 281 -43.75 13.87 4.96
N ALA A 282 -43.82 12.67 4.38
CA ALA A 282 -44.93 12.29 3.50
C ALA A 282 -46.14 11.83 4.33
N GLY A 283 -46.78 12.77 5.03
CA GLY A 283 -47.95 12.52 5.88
C GLY A 283 -48.60 13.79 6.40
#